data_AF-G6F3G1-F1
#
_entry.id   AF-G6F3G1-F1
#
_cell.length_a   1.000
_cell.length_b   1.000
_cell.length_c   1.000
_cell.angle_alpha   90.00
_cell.angle_beta   90.00
_cell.angle_gamma   90.00
#
_symmetry.space_group_name_H-M   'P 1'
#
loop_
_entity.id
_entity.type
_entity.pdbx_description
1 polymer ?
#
loop_
_entity_poly.entity_id
_entity_poly.type
_entity_poly.pdbx_seq_one_letter_code
_entity_poly.pdbx_strand_id
1 'polypeptide(L)'
;MAIQGFNPLGTSVASGSFYTDTTGYTQGVMEADPAARYSLVAGVISRTDTNIYYGGLPIVENISQLKSNPQASIQLATASDSVSGFTTFNQSNNLFTLGANQVPTTTGGGTINYLRLGCNARISLACDPALRKYIGTPLGAVKVAWDFTNNQLVEAGSDNALAVKIIAFGLQNSKTVTIDQSTQAITWNAAGTCALVLL
;
A
#
# COMPACT_ATOMS: atom_id res chain seq x y z
N MET A 1 13.57 -7.13 -52.22
CA MET A 1 12.12 -7.26 -52.01
C MET A 1 11.87 -8.69 -51.59
N ALA A 2 11.77 -8.95 -50.28
CA ALA A 2 11.61 -10.32 -49.77
C ALA A 2 10.12 -10.69 -49.78
N ILE A 3 9.79 -11.84 -50.38
CA ILE A 3 8.45 -12.43 -50.31
C ILE A 3 8.17 -12.76 -48.83
N GLN A 4 7.25 -12.02 -48.23
CA GLN A 4 6.64 -12.42 -46.96
C GLN A 4 5.53 -13.40 -47.33
N GLY A 5 5.69 -14.68 -47.01
CA GLY A 5 4.72 -15.71 -47.33
C GLY A 5 3.36 -15.41 -46.68
N PHE A 6 2.33 -15.18 -47.49
CA PHE A 6 0.96 -15.01 -47.02
C PHE A 6 0.43 -16.36 -46.50
N ASN A 7 0.24 -16.48 -45.19
CA ASN A 7 -0.42 -17.65 -44.59
C ASN A 7 -1.91 -17.32 -44.36
N PRO A 8 -2.83 -17.80 -45.21
CA PRO A 8 -4.26 -17.44 -45.16
C PRO A 8 -5.00 -17.97 -43.91
N LEU A 9 -4.34 -18.82 -43.10
CA LEU A 9 -4.88 -19.36 -41.84
C LEU A 9 -4.13 -18.82 -40.60
N GLY A 10 -3.12 -17.98 -40.80
CA GLY A 10 -2.37 -17.36 -39.72
C GLY A 10 -3.11 -16.16 -39.16
N THR A 11 -3.77 -16.30 -38.02
CA THR A 11 -4.23 -15.14 -37.25
C THR A 11 -3.05 -14.62 -36.44
N SER A 12 -2.32 -13.63 -36.98
CA SER A 12 -1.34 -12.91 -36.16
C SER A 12 -2.12 -12.01 -35.20
N VAL A 13 -2.14 -12.38 -33.92
CA VAL A 13 -2.63 -11.49 -32.88
C VAL A 13 -1.74 -10.25 -32.82
N ALA A 14 -2.33 -9.06 -32.63
CA ALA A 14 -1.54 -7.84 -32.48
C ALA A 14 -0.61 -8.00 -31.27
N SER A 15 0.68 -7.70 -31.45
CA SER A 15 1.65 -7.75 -30.34
C SER A 15 1.12 -6.92 -29.16
N GLY A 16 0.99 -7.55 -27.98
CA GLY A 16 0.41 -6.92 -26.80
C GLY A 16 -1.10 -7.09 -26.61
N SER A 17 -1.83 -7.83 -27.47
CA SER A 17 -3.26 -8.13 -27.25
C SER A 17 -3.51 -9.10 -26.09
N PHE A 18 -2.47 -9.80 -25.64
CA PHE A 18 -2.47 -10.59 -24.42
C PHE A 18 -1.20 -10.22 -23.64
N TYR A 19 -1.37 -9.63 -22.46
CA TYR A 19 -0.26 -9.50 -21.52
C TYR A 19 0.07 -10.90 -21.00
N THR A 20 1.29 -11.37 -21.26
CA THR A 20 1.81 -12.62 -20.68
C THR A 20 2.32 -12.42 -19.25
N ASP A 21 2.34 -11.18 -18.78
CA ASP A 21 2.90 -10.79 -17.50
C ASP A 21 1.76 -10.45 -16.52
N THR A 22 1.82 -11.06 -15.35
CA THR A 22 0.97 -10.68 -14.23
C THR A 22 1.60 -9.49 -13.52
N THR A 23 0.85 -8.41 -13.36
CA THR A 23 1.24 -7.34 -12.43
C THR A 23 1.08 -7.86 -11.01
N GLY A 24 2.05 -7.59 -10.15
CA GLY A 24 1.99 -7.95 -8.74
C GLY A 24 0.96 -7.10 -7.99
N TYR A 25 1.11 -6.99 -6.67
CA TYR A 25 0.20 -6.16 -5.88
C TYR A 25 0.46 -4.66 -6.12
N THR A 26 -0.55 -3.84 -5.85
CA THR A 26 -0.41 -2.36 -5.83
C THR A 26 -0.50 -1.89 -4.39
N GLN A 27 0.56 -1.28 -3.87
CA GLN A 27 0.64 -0.78 -2.50
C GLN A 27 -0.62 0.02 -2.12
N GLY A 28 -1.13 -0.23 -0.92
CA GLY A 28 -2.28 0.47 -0.36
C GLY A 28 -3.64 -0.02 -0.87
N VAL A 29 -3.67 -1.05 -1.73
CA VAL A 29 -4.92 -1.67 -2.18
C VAL A 29 -5.30 -2.81 -1.24
N MET A 30 -6.52 -2.76 -0.72
CA MET A 30 -7.15 -3.81 0.05
C MET A 30 -7.75 -4.87 -0.87
N GLU A 31 -7.58 -6.14 -0.51
CA GLU A 31 -8.18 -7.27 -1.21
C GLU A 31 -9.66 -7.41 -0.83
N ALA A 32 -10.49 -7.82 -1.79
CA ALA A 32 -11.89 -8.06 -1.55
C ALA A 32 -12.07 -9.30 -0.65
N ASP A 33 -12.61 -9.09 0.55
CA ASP A 33 -12.96 -10.15 1.48
C ASP A 33 -14.39 -9.93 2.02
N PRO A 34 -15.32 -10.89 1.83
CA PRO A 34 -16.67 -10.78 2.39
C PRO A 34 -16.67 -10.59 3.92
N ALA A 35 -15.72 -11.19 4.64
CA ALA A 35 -15.67 -11.14 6.10
C ALA A 35 -15.19 -9.78 6.62
N ALA A 36 -14.37 -9.06 5.85
CA ALA A 36 -13.82 -7.75 6.21
C ALA A 36 -14.50 -6.57 5.46
N ARG A 37 -15.66 -6.79 4.82
CA ARG A 37 -16.32 -5.79 3.96
C ARG A 37 -16.59 -4.43 4.65
N TYR A 38 -16.83 -4.43 5.96
CA TYR A 38 -17.14 -3.23 6.74
C TYR A 38 -15.97 -2.72 7.59
N SER A 39 -14.75 -3.20 7.36
CA SER A 39 -13.57 -2.77 8.11
C SER A 39 -13.01 -1.42 7.66
N LEU A 40 -13.47 -0.90 6.51
CA LEU A 40 -12.99 0.34 5.94
C LEU A 40 -13.53 1.55 6.72
N VAL A 41 -12.62 2.41 7.16
CA VAL A 41 -12.96 3.62 7.93
C VAL A 41 -12.45 4.86 7.21
N ALA A 42 -13.22 5.95 7.20
CA ALA A 42 -12.79 7.24 6.70
C ALA A 42 -12.13 8.07 7.82
N GLY A 43 -10.91 8.55 7.58
CA GLY A 43 -10.18 9.41 8.52
C GLY A 43 -9.99 10.82 7.99
N VAL A 44 -9.98 11.81 8.88
CA VAL A 44 -9.56 13.20 8.57
C VAL A 44 -8.13 13.38 9.05
N ILE A 45 -7.27 13.82 8.15
CA ILE A 45 -5.87 14.12 8.46
C ILE A 45 -5.82 15.42 9.27
N SER A 46 -5.05 15.42 10.35
CA SER A 46 -4.86 16.64 11.15
C SER A 46 -4.46 17.83 10.27
N ARG A 47 -5.14 18.98 10.44
CA ARG A 47 -4.91 20.18 9.61
C ARG A 47 -3.50 20.77 9.75
N THR A 48 -2.82 20.47 10.85
CA THR A 48 -1.45 20.94 11.11
C THR A 48 -0.40 19.99 10.54
N ASP A 49 -0.80 18.84 10.01
CA ASP A 49 0.12 17.87 9.43
C ASP A 49 0.52 18.29 8.01
N THR A 50 1.82 18.46 7.80
CA THR A 50 2.39 18.83 6.49
C THR A 50 2.82 17.62 5.68
N ASN A 51 2.71 16.40 6.22
CA ASN A 51 3.10 15.19 5.53
C ASN A 51 2.12 14.88 4.38
N ILE A 52 2.65 14.17 3.39
CA ILE A 52 1.87 13.70 2.25
C ILE A 52 1.32 12.31 2.55
N TYR A 53 0.02 12.13 2.29
CA TYR A 53 -0.68 10.87 2.49
C TYR A 53 -0.97 10.20 1.15
N TYR A 54 -0.71 8.89 1.12
CA TYR A 54 -1.06 7.97 0.06
C TYR A 54 -1.41 6.61 0.70
N GLY A 55 -1.92 5.66 -0.09
CA GLY A 55 -2.31 4.34 0.40
C GLY A 55 -1.12 3.49 0.84
N GLY A 56 -1.29 2.74 1.94
CA GLY A 56 -0.30 1.83 2.49
C GLY A 56 0.72 2.50 3.41
N LEU A 57 0.37 3.61 4.05
CA LEU A 57 1.16 4.28 5.09
C LEU A 57 0.63 3.93 6.48
N PRO A 58 1.49 3.81 7.51
CA PRO A 58 1.06 3.57 8.88
C PRO A 58 0.49 4.85 9.47
N ILE A 59 -0.59 4.71 10.22
CA ILE A 59 -1.23 5.82 10.89
C ILE A 59 -1.33 5.59 12.39
N VAL A 60 -1.43 6.69 13.12
CA VAL A 60 -2.01 6.73 14.46
C VAL A 60 -3.39 7.36 14.36
N GLU A 61 -4.36 6.74 15.03
CA GLU A 61 -5.72 7.25 15.17
C GLU A 61 -5.84 7.91 16.54
N ASN A 62 -6.13 9.20 16.56
CA ASN A 62 -6.32 9.96 17.77
C ASN A 62 -7.79 9.93 18.20
N ILE A 63 -8.00 9.74 19.49
CA ILE A 63 -9.31 9.90 20.12
C ILE A 63 -9.69 11.38 20.09
N SER A 64 -10.95 11.69 19.80
CA SER A 64 -11.45 13.07 19.79
C SER A 64 -11.28 13.76 21.15
N GLN A 65 -10.95 15.04 21.12
CA GLN A 65 -10.81 15.85 22.33
C GLN A 65 -12.17 16.21 22.94
N LEU A 66 -12.17 16.57 24.22
CA LEU A 66 -13.37 17.12 24.86
C LEU A 66 -13.82 18.40 24.14
N LYS A 67 -15.13 18.51 23.86
CA LYS A 67 -15.74 19.64 23.14
C LYS A 67 -15.24 19.87 21.70
N SER A 68 -14.69 18.85 21.04
CA SER A 68 -14.37 18.89 19.62
C SER A 68 -15.37 18.09 18.78
N ASN A 69 -15.23 18.16 17.44
CA ASN A 69 -15.94 17.25 16.53
C ASN A 69 -15.63 15.79 16.93
N PRO A 70 -16.63 14.90 17.07
CA PRO A 70 -16.43 13.50 17.48
C PRO A 70 -15.73 12.61 16.43
N GLN A 71 -15.21 13.20 15.35
CA GLN A 71 -14.47 12.47 14.34
C GLN A 71 -13.04 12.16 14.82
N ALA A 72 -12.60 10.93 14.62
CA ALA A 72 -11.22 10.54 14.87
C ALA A 72 -10.29 11.21 13.86
N SER A 73 -9.26 11.89 14.36
CA SER A 73 -8.21 12.46 13.50
C SER A 73 -7.08 11.46 13.32
N ILE A 74 -6.48 11.45 12.15
CA ILE A 74 -5.35 10.56 11.83
C ILE A 74 -4.09 11.38 11.58
N GLN A 75 -2.95 10.81 11.97
CA GLN A 75 -1.61 11.33 11.70
C GLN A 75 -0.70 10.17 11.28
N LEU A 76 0.43 10.44 10.61
CA LEU A 76 1.40 9.38 10.35
C LEU A 76 2.01 8.91 11.68
N ALA A 77 2.10 7.60 11.85
CA ALA A 77 2.79 7.04 13.00
C ALA A 77 4.30 7.32 12.90
N THR A 78 4.95 7.55 14.03
CA THR A 78 6.41 7.81 14.13
C THR A 78 7.16 6.71 14.87
N ALA A 79 6.42 5.78 15.51
CA ALA A 79 6.97 4.64 16.24
C ALA A 79 6.07 3.41 16.05
N SER A 80 6.66 2.21 16.09
CA SER A 80 5.94 0.94 15.86
C SER A 80 4.77 0.73 16.83
N ASP A 81 4.92 1.12 18.10
CA ASP A 81 3.88 0.97 19.12
C ASP A 81 2.68 1.91 18.92
N SER A 82 2.88 2.99 18.16
CA SER A 82 1.82 3.98 17.87
C SER A 82 0.98 3.64 16.65
N VAL A 83 1.35 2.58 15.90
CA VAL A 83 0.65 2.19 14.68
C VAL A 83 -0.72 1.62 15.05
N SER A 84 -1.79 2.32 14.67
CA SER A 84 -3.17 1.87 14.85
C SER A 84 -3.76 1.23 13.59
N GLY A 85 -3.12 1.43 12.43
CA GLY A 85 -3.64 0.96 11.15
C GLY A 85 -2.82 1.43 9.94
N PHE A 86 -3.37 1.18 8.76
CA PHE A 86 -2.79 1.57 7.48
C PHE A 86 -3.79 2.27 6.58
N THR A 87 -3.36 3.32 5.87
CA THR A 87 -4.17 3.99 4.84
C THR A 87 -4.43 3.08 3.64
N THR A 88 -5.49 3.36 2.89
CA THR A 88 -5.83 2.61 1.67
C THR A 88 -6.38 3.52 0.56
N PHE A 89 -6.16 3.10 -0.68
CA PHE A 89 -6.76 3.72 -1.86
C PHE A 89 -8.23 3.32 -2.08
N ASN A 90 -8.69 2.24 -1.43
CA ASN A 90 -10.03 1.72 -1.64
C ASN A 90 -11.10 2.73 -1.19
N GLN A 91 -12.00 3.07 -2.11
CA GLN A 91 -13.09 4.05 -1.91
C GLN A 91 -12.62 5.45 -1.46
N SER A 92 -11.33 5.76 -1.59
CA SER A 92 -10.74 7.07 -1.27
C SER A 92 -10.85 8.01 -2.48
N ASN A 93 -12.09 8.28 -2.91
CA ASN A 93 -12.43 9.01 -4.14
C ASN A 93 -12.05 10.51 -4.12
N ASN A 94 -11.67 11.02 -2.97
CA ASN A 94 -11.27 12.41 -2.77
C ASN A 94 -9.75 12.63 -2.97
N LEU A 95 -8.97 11.57 -3.21
CA LEU A 95 -7.57 11.67 -3.57
C LEU A 95 -7.43 12.14 -5.02
N PHE A 96 -6.44 12.99 -5.28
CA PHE A 96 -6.20 13.56 -6.60
C PHE A 96 -4.71 13.51 -6.94
N THR A 97 -4.41 13.42 -8.23
CA THR A 97 -3.04 13.57 -8.74
C THR A 97 -2.81 15.04 -9.07
N LEU A 98 -1.70 15.60 -8.58
CA LEU A 98 -1.34 17.01 -8.79
C LEU A 98 -0.05 17.10 -9.59
N GLY A 99 -0.06 17.89 -10.67
CA GLY A 99 1.14 18.23 -11.43
C GLY A 99 1.91 16.99 -11.91
N ALA A 100 3.17 16.86 -11.49
CA ALA A 100 4.06 15.75 -11.86
C ALA A 100 3.79 14.43 -11.11
N ASN A 101 2.87 14.41 -10.13
CA ASN A 101 2.58 13.21 -9.34
C ASN A 101 1.71 12.23 -10.13
N GLN A 102 2.10 10.96 -10.11
CA GLN A 102 1.36 9.86 -10.74
C GLN A 102 0.52 9.05 -9.74
N VAL A 103 0.79 9.22 -8.44
CA VAL A 103 0.08 8.57 -7.34
C VAL A 103 -0.95 9.53 -6.76
N PRO A 104 -2.21 9.09 -6.54
CA PRO A 104 -3.21 9.92 -5.86
C PRO A 104 -2.75 10.26 -4.44
N THR A 105 -2.76 11.53 -4.06
CA THR A 105 -2.27 11.98 -2.76
C THR A 105 -3.20 13.00 -2.12
N THR A 106 -3.01 13.23 -0.82
CA THR A 106 -3.65 14.30 -0.06
C THR A 106 -2.72 14.77 1.06
N THR A 107 -3.09 15.85 1.74
CA THR A 107 -2.28 16.50 2.80
C THR A 107 -3.17 16.90 3.97
N GLY A 108 -2.62 17.64 4.95
CA GLY A 108 -3.34 18.13 6.13
C GLY A 108 -4.72 18.73 5.83
N GLY A 109 -5.73 18.26 6.56
CA GLY A 109 -7.13 18.64 6.37
C GLY A 109 -7.88 17.89 5.27
N GLY A 110 -7.18 17.06 4.49
CA GLY A 110 -7.80 16.09 3.59
C GLY A 110 -8.36 14.87 4.33
N THR A 111 -9.06 14.01 3.58
CA THR A 111 -9.52 12.71 4.06
C THR A 111 -8.85 11.57 3.32
N ILE A 112 -8.67 10.44 3.98
CA ILE A 112 -8.23 9.20 3.34
C ILE A 112 -8.83 8.04 4.13
N ASN A 113 -9.22 6.98 3.42
CA ASN A 113 -9.69 5.79 4.11
C ASN A 113 -8.50 4.98 4.66
N TYR A 114 -8.75 4.26 5.73
CA TYR A 114 -7.76 3.41 6.40
C TYR A 114 -8.41 2.16 6.98
N LEU A 115 -7.56 1.19 7.33
CA LEU A 115 -7.91 -0.04 8.00
C LEU A 115 -7.20 -0.08 9.35
N ARG A 116 -7.91 -0.48 10.41
CA ARG A 116 -7.32 -0.65 11.75
C ARG A 116 -6.59 -1.99 11.85
N LEU A 117 -5.57 -2.07 12.71
CA LEU A 117 -5.02 -3.34 13.14
C LEU A 117 -6.10 -4.18 13.85
N GLY A 118 -6.10 -5.49 13.63
CA GLY A 118 -7.07 -6.44 14.17
C GLY A 118 -8.37 -6.58 13.36
N CYS A 119 -8.52 -5.88 12.23
CA CYS A 119 -9.75 -5.93 11.43
C CYS A 119 -9.90 -7.16 10.53
N ASN A 120 -8.88 -8.03 10.48
CA ASN A 120 -8.78 -9.19 9.59
C ASN A 120 -8.91 -8.87 8.10
N ALA A 121 -8.74 -7.60 7.73
CA ALA A 121 -8.67 -7.20 6.33
C ALA A 121 -7.29 -7.51 5.75
N ARG A 122 -7.25 -7.74 4.44
CA ARG A 122 -6.02 -8.01 3.71
C ARG A 122 -5.65 -6.78 2.90
N ILE A 123 -4.45 -6.24 3.12
CA ILE A 123 -3.92 -5.08 2.41
C ILE A 123 -2.54 -5.40 1.86
N SER A 124 -2.24 -4.89 0.67
CA SER A 124 -0.90 -4.96 0.11
C SER A 124 -0.06 -3.77 0.55
N LEU A 125 1.11 -4.04 1.13
CA LEU A 125 2.02 -3.03 1.67
C LEU A 125 3.40 -3.20 1.03
N ALA A 126 4.11 -2.10 0.81
CA ALA A 126 5.51 -2.16 0.36
C ALA A 126 6.36 -2.90 1.41
N CYS A 127 7.30 -3.71 0.95
CA CYS A 127 8.16 -4.48 1.83
C CYS A 127 9.59 -4.57 1.29
N ASP A 128 10.54 -4.73 2.20
CA ASP A 128 11.94 -4.97 1.86
C ASP A 128 12.06 -6.30 1.09
N PRO A 129 12.70 -6.32 -0.09
CA PRO A 129 13.03 -7.54 -0.82
C PRO A 129 13.69 -8.64 0.03
N ALA A 130 14.41 -8.31 1.11
CA ALA A 130 15.04 -9.28 2.01
C ALA A 130 14.03 -10.21 2.71
N LEU A 131 12.77 -9.78 2.89
CA LEU A 131 11.71 -10.59 3.51
C LEU A 131 11.31 -11.81 2.67
N ARG A 132 11.70 -11.87 1.39
CA ARG A 132 11.43 -13.00 0.49
C ARG A 132 12.04 -14.32 0.98
N LYS A 133 13.05 -14.28 1.84
CA LYS A 133 13.66 -15.49 2.45
C LYS A 133 12.64 -16.34 3.23
N TYR A 134 11.49 -15.78 3.58
CA TYR A 134 10.42 -16.46 4.31
C TYR A 134 9.33 -17.09 3.42
N ILE A 135 9.47 -17.04 2.09
CA ILE A 135 8.53 -17.73 1.19
C ILE A 135 8.56 -19.24 1.50
N GLY A 136 7.39 -19.85 1.65
CA GLY A 136 7.25 -21.26 2.01
C GLY A 136 7.36 -21.56 3.51
N THR A 137 7.55 -20.54 4.36
CA THR A 137 7.48 -20.71 5.82
C THR A 137 6.03 -20.67 6.33
N PRO A 138 5.73 -21.25 7.50
CA PRO A 138 4.39 -21.21 8.08
C PRO A 138 3.90 -19.78 8.37
N LEU A 139 2.59 -19.56 8.21
CA LEU A 139 1.96 -18.27 8.52
C LEU A 139 2.22 -17.86 9.98
N GLY A 140 2.68 -16.62 10.17
CA GLY A 140 2.98 -16.07 11.51
C GLY A 140 4.38 -16.39 12.05
N ALA A 141 5.20 -17.15 11.30
CA ALA A 141 6.62 -17.33 11.60
C ALA A 141 7.42 -16.03 11.42
N VAL A 142 6.97 -15.16 10.50
CA VAL A 142 7.59 -13.87 10.23
C VAL A 142 6.96 -12.80 11.11
N LYS A 143 7.79 -12.14 11.92
CA LYS A 143 7.42 -10.91 12.62
C LYS A 143 7.96 -9.74 11.81
N VAL A 144 7.13 -8.74 11.58
CA VAL A 144 7.50 -7.56 10.80
C VAL A 144 7.26 -6.28 11.56
N ALA A 145 8.12 -5.31 11.29
CA ALA A 145 8.01 -3.95 11.78
C ALA A 145 7.87 -3.00 10.59
N TRP A 146 7.47 -1.77 10.86
CA TRP A 146 7.49 -0.70 9.87
C TRP A 146 8.80 0.08 9.93
N ASP A 147 9.46 0.27 8.79
CA ASP A 147 10.57 1.21 8.65
C ASP A 147 10.02 2.59 8.26
N PHE A 148 10.06 3.52 9.20
CA PHE A 148 9.60 4.90 9.02
C PHE A 148 10.50 5.74 8.11
N THR A 149 11.72 5.28 7.81
CA THR A 149 12.64 5.98 6.92
C THR A 149 12.31 5.66 5.45
N ASN A 150 12.18 4.37 5.14
CA ASN A 150 11.94 3.91 3.77
C ASN A 150 10.46 3.65 3.45
N ASN A 151 9.55 3.79 4.42
CA ASN A 151 8.11 3.53 4.29
C ASN A 151 7.79 2.14 3.72
N GLN A 152 8.38 1.12 4.34
CA GLN A 152 8.20 -0.28 3.96
C GLN A 152 8.22 -1.21 5.18
N LEU A 153 7.68 -2.41 5.01
CA LEU A 153 7.79 -3.49 5.98
C LEU A 153 9.21 -4.09 5.97
N VAL A 154 9.75 -4.29 7.17
CA VAL A 154 11.05 -4.93 7.41
C VAL A 154 10.89 -6.04 8.45
N GLU A 155 11.91 -6.86 8.61
CA GLU A 155 11.93 -7.87 9.69
C GLU A 155 11.92 -7.16 11.05
N ALA A 156 11.08 -7.64 11.97
CA ALA A 156 11.01 -7.08 13.31
C ALA A 156 12.24 -7.48 14.14
N GLY A 157 12.70 -6.57 14.98
CA GLY A 157 13.53 -6.88 16.14
C GLY A 157 12.70 -7.48 17.28
N SER A 158 13.32 -7.66 18.45
CA SER A 158 12.69 -8.29 19.62
C SER A 158 11.42 -7.59 20.12
N ASP A 159 11.36 -6.25 20.01
CA ASP A 159 10.38 -5.44 20.74
C ASP A 159 9.55 -4.48 19.87
N ASN A 160 9.59 -4.61 18.53
CA ASN A 160 8.90 -3.69 17.62
C ASN A 160 7.98 -4.38 16.60
N ALA A 161 7.63 -5.64 16.86
CA ALA A 161 6.80 -6.42 15.96
C ALA A 161 5.36 -5.90 15.92
N LEU A 162 4.89 -5.55 14.73
CA LEU A 162 3.49 -5.23 14.48
C LEU A 162 2.63 -6.48 14.62
N ALA A 163 1.39 -6.30 15.10
CA ALA A 163 0.41 -7.35 15.25
C ALA A 163 -0.25 -7.78 13.93
N VAL A 164 0.57 -8.06 12.91
CA VAL A 164 0.12 -8.41 11.55
C VAL A 164 0.70 -9.76 11.10
N LYS A 165 0.14 -10.35 10.04
CA LYS A 165 0.65 -11.59 9.46
C LYS A 165 0.85 -11.44 7.95
N ILE A 166 2.02 -11.80 7.45
CA ILE A 166 2.26 -11.85 6.00
C ILE A 166 1.66 -13.13 5.42
N ILE A 167 0.83 -13.01 4.39
CA ILE A 167 0.19 -14.14 3.69
C ILE A 167 0.91 -14.46 2.38
N ALA A 168 1.31 -13.44 1.62
CA ALA A 168 1.91 -13.62 0.29
C ALA A 168 2.88 -12.48 -0.05
N PHE A 169 3.71 -12.69 -1.07
CA PHE A 169 4.63 -11.69 -1.60
C PHE A 169 4.41 -11.53 -3.12
N GLY A 170 4.40 -10.29 -3.60
CA GLY A 170 4.54 -9.94 -5.00
C GLY A 170 6.01 -9.59 -5.29
N LEU A 171 6.63 -10.28 -6.24
CA LEU A 171 8.07 -10.28 -6.45
C LEU A 171 8.46 -9.46 -7.68
N GLN A 172 9.06 -8.27 -7.46
CA GLN A 172 9.66 -7.42 -8.50
C GLN A 172 8.75 -7.02 -9.67
N ASN A 173 7.43 -7.16 -9.49
CA ASN A 173 6.40 -6.77 -10.44
C ASN A 173 5.27 -6.00 -9.75
N SER A 174 5.44 -5.65 -8.48
CA SER A 174 4.44 -4.95 -7.69
C SER A 174 4.60 -3.44 -7.84
N LYS A 175 3.48 -2.72 -7.87
CA LYS A 175 3.47 -1.26 -7.91
C LYS A 175 3.61 -0.71 -6.50
N THR A 176 4.74 -0.06 -6.24
CA THR A 176 5.04 0.61 -4.96
C THR A 176 5.16 2.11 -5.18
N VAL A 177 4.94 2.90 -4.13
CA VAL A 177 5.07 4.35 -4.17
C VAL A 177 6.52 4.72 -3.93
N THR A 178 7.08 5.59 -4.78
CA THR A 178 8.43 6.14 -4.59
C THR A 178 8.37 7.65 -4.65
N ILE A 179 9.08 8.29 -3.72
CA ILE A 179 9.23 9.74 -3.65
C ILE A 179 10.64 10.08 -4.14
N ASP A 180 10.73 10.82 -5.24
CA ASP A 180 12.00 11.37 -5.69
C ASP A 180 12.44 12.49 -4.73
N GLN A 181 13.56 12.30 -4.05
CA GLN A 181 14.04 13.26 -3.05
C GLN A 181 14.42 14.62 -3.65
N SER A 182 14.74 14.69 -4.95
CA SER A 182 15.16 15.92 -5.64
C SER A 182 13.98 16.75 -6.13
N THR A 183 12.98 16.10 -6.74
CA THR A 183 11.82 16.77 -7.33
C THR A 183 10.58 16.74 -6.45
N GLN A 184 10.61 15.94 -5.37
CA GLN A 184 9.45 15.62 -4.51
C GLN A 184 8.27 15.01 -5.29
N ALA A 185 8.53 14.52 -6.51
CA ALA A 185 7.51 13.88 -7.33
C ALA A 185 7.22 12.47 -6.80
N ILE A 186 5.94 12.15 -6.71
CA ILE A 186 5.46 10.85 -6.22
C ILE A 186 5.03 10.01 -7.42
N THR A 187 5.77 8.93 -7.65
CA THR A 187 5.64 8.08 -8.85
C THR A 187 5.42 6.62 -8.49
N TRP A 188 4.88 5.86 -9.45
CA TRP A 188 4.73 4.41 -9.29
C TRP A 188 6.01 3.70 -9.73
N ASN A 189 6.65 2.99 -8.80
CA ASN A 189 7.67 2.01 -9.12
C ASN A 189 7.02 0.65 -9.44
N ALA A 190 7.08 0.23 -10.70
CA ALA A 190 6.50 -1.03 -11.18
C ALA A 190 7.38 -2.28 -10.91
N ALA A 191 8.61 -2.09 -10.42
CA ALA A 191 9.55 -3.17 -10.07
C ALA A 191 9.66 -3.39 -8.56
N GLY A 192 8.70 -2.86 -7.79
CA GLY A 192 8.67 -2.94 -6.34
C GLY A 192 8.34 -4.33 -5.80
N THR A 193 8.47 -4.46 -4.49
CA THR A 193 8.03 -5.65 -3.73
C THR A 193 6.92 -5.25 -2.79
N CYS A 194 5.81 -5.99 -2.85
CA CYS A 194 4.71 -5.82 -1.92
C CYS A 194 4.46 -7.14 -1.17
N ALA A 195 4.13 -7.04 0.11
CA ALA A 195 3.60 -8.15 0.88
C ALA A 195 2.08 -7.98 1.01
N LEU A 196 1.33 -9.07 0.84
CA LEU A 196 -0.06 -9.14 1.24
C LEU A 196 -0.10 -9.43 2.74
N VAL A 197 -0.67 -8.51 3.50
CA VAL A 197 -0.68 -8.53 4.96
C VAL A 197 -2.10 -8.65 5.47
N LEU A 198 -2.30 -9.56 6.41
CA LEU A 198 -3.49 -9.64 7.25
C LEU A 198 -3.31 -8.72 8.45
N LEU A 199 -4.23 -7.76 8.60
CA LEU A 199 -4.27 -6.80 9.70
C LEU A 199 -5.05 -7.33 10.90
#